data_AF-A0A3C0U6W9-F1
#
_entry.id   AF-A0A3C0U6W9-F1
#
_cell.length_a   1.000
_cell.length_b   1.000
_cell.length_c   1.000
_cell.angle_alpha   90.00
_cell.angle_beta   90.00
_cell.angle_gamma   90.00
#
_symmetry.space_group_name_H-M   'P 1'
#
loop_
_entity.id
_entity.type
_entity.pdbx_description
1 polymer ?
#
loop_
_entity_poly.entity_id
_entity_poly.type
_entity_poly.pdbx_seq_one_letter_code
_entity_poly.pdbx_strand_id
1 'polypeptide(L)'
;MLRKGLFFVVLILITLLLCVRLFYVQILNDDYAARAERNATASEKLYAPRGYVYDRHGELMIGNSPAYDLMVSPYLISDLDTDWLKRTH
;
A
#
# COMPACT_ATOMS: atom_id res chain seq x y z
N MET A 1 -29.90 -42.24 -18.22
CA MET A 1 -29.64 -40.91 -18.83
C MET A 1 -30.12 -39.73 -17.96
N LEU A 2 -31.31 -39.76 -17.35
CA LEU A 2 -31.87 -38.60 -16.61
C LEU A 2 -31.03 -38.06 -15.42
N ARG A 3 -30.36 -38.91 -14.63
CA ARG A 3 -29.58 -38.46 -13.45
C ARG A 3 -28.34 -37.62 -13.82
N LYS A 4 -27.73 -37.88 -14.98
CA LYS A 4 -26.54 -37.11 -15.44
C LYS A 4 -26.93 -35.70 -15.90
N GLY A 5 -28.11 -35.55 -16.51
CA GLY A 5 -28.62 -34.23 -16.93
C GLY A 5 -28.85 -33.30 -15.75
N LEU A 6 -29.39 -33.82 -14.64
CA LEU A 6 -29.61 -33.03 -13.42
C LEU A 6 -28.31 -32.43 -12.87
N PHE A 7 -27.23 -33.20 -12.87
CA PHE A 7 -25.91 -32.71 -12.43
C PHE A 7 -25.41 -31.54 -13.28
N PHE A 8 -25.48 -31.65 -14.60
CA PHE A 8 -25.08 -30.57 -15.51
C PHE A 8 -25.96 -29.33 -15.39
N VAL A 9 -27.27 -29.50 -15.18
CA VAL A 9 -28.19 -28.37 -14.96
C VAL A 9 -27.83 -27.60 -13.69
N VAL A 10 -27.56 -28.31 -12.59
CA VAL A 10 -27.14 -27.67 -11.33
C VAL A 10 -25.79 -26.97 -11.49
N LEU A 11 -24.84 -27.60 -12.17
CA LEU A 11 -23.53 -27.02 -12.45
C LEU A 11 -23.66 -25.71 -13.25
N ILE A 12 -24.46 -25.72 -14.32
CA ILE A 12 -24.69 -24.53 -15.16
C ILE A 12 -25.36 -23.42 -14.35
N LEU A 13 -26.35 -23.75 -13.52
CA LEU A 13 -27.04 -22.78 -12.66
C LEU A 13 -26.08 -22.11 -11.68
N ILE A 14 -25.20 -22.88 -11.02
CA ILE A 14 -24.21 -22.35 -10.08
C ILE A 14 -23.23 -21.43 -10.82
N THR A 15 -22.73 -21.87 -11.98
CA THR A 15 -21.82 -21.06 -12.80
C THR A 15 -22.47 -19.75 -13.23
N LEU A 16 -23.73 -19.79 -13.69
CA LEU A 16 -24.46 -18.59 -14.10
C LEU A 16 -24.65 -17.62 -12.92
N LEU A 17 -24.99 -18.15 -11.74
CA LEU A 17 -25.14 -17.35 -10.52
C LEU A 17 -23.82 -16.66 -10.14
N LEU A 18 -22.70 -17.37 -10.23
CA LEU A 18 -21.37 -16.80 -9.99
C LEU A 18 -20.99 -15.74 -11.02
N CYS A 19 -21.30 -15.95 -12.31
CA CYS A 19 -21.08 -14.95 -13.36
C CYS A 19 -21.85 -13.65 -13.09
N VAL A 20 -23.14 -13.75 -12.73
CA VAL A 20 -23.95 -12.58 -12.37
C VAL A 20 -23.37 -11.87 -11.14
N ARG A 21 -22.93 -12.64 -10.14
CA ARG A 21 -22.29 -12.07 -8.94
C ARG A 21 -21.01 -11.31 -9.26
N LEU A 22 -20.17 -11.86 -10.14
CA LEU A 22 -18.94 -11.19 -10.59
C LEU A 22 -19.24 -9.92 -11.38
N PHE A 23 -20.20 -9.98 -12.29
CA PHE A 23 -20.65 -8.82 -13.06
C PHE A 23 -21.15 -7.69 -12.12
N TYR A 24 -21.95 -8.05 -11.11
CA TYR A 24 -22.44 -7.09 -10.11
C TYR A 24 -21.29 -6.39 -9.36
N VAL A 25 -20.29 -7.15 -8.92
CA VAL A 25 -19.14 -6.59 -8.17
C VAL A 25 -18.24 -5.74 -9.06
N GLN A 26 -18.10 -6.08 -10.34
CA GLN A 26 -17.21 -5.35 -11.25
C GLN A 26 -17.85 -4.11 -11.87
N ILE A 27 -19.15 -4.12 -12.17
CA ILE A 27 -19.80 -3.07 -12.97
C ILE A 27 -20.76 -2.20 -12.17
N LEU A 28 -21.43 -2.76 -11.16
CA LEU A 28 -22.35 -1.97 -10.32
C LEU A 28 -21.66 -1.43 -9.05
N ASN A 29 -20.44 -1.86 -8.76
CA ASN A 29 -19.79 -1.58 -7.48
C ASN A 29 -18.52 -0.74 -7.67
N ASP A 30 -18.71 0.56 -7.95
CA ASP A 30 -17.64 1.57 -8.06
C ASP A 30 -16.87 1.79 -6.73
N ASP A 31 -17.41 1.31 -5.60
CA ASP A 31 -16.82 1.45 -4.26
C ASP A 31 -15.46 0.74 -4.14
N TYR A 32 -15.20 -0.32 -4.90
CA TYR A 32 -13.89 -0.99 -4.87
C TYR A 32 -12.77 -0.18 -5.52
N ALA A 33 -13.05 0.52 -6.62
CA ALA A 33 -12.09 1.43 -7.25
C ALA A 33 -11.79 2.62 -6.33
N ALA A 34 -12.83 3.24 -5.76
CA ALA A 34 -12.69 4.35 -4.82
C ALA A 34 -12.00 3.95 -3.50
N ARG A 35 -12.22 2.72 -3.02
CA ARG A 35 -11.51 2.17 -1.85
C ARG A 35 -10.06 1.84 -2.13
N ALA A 36 -9.72 1.34 -3.33
CA ALA A 36 -8.34 1.11 -3.74
C ALA A 36 -7.57 2.43 -3.85
N GLU A 37 -8.21 3.47 -4.40
CA GLU A 37 -7.65 4.82 -4.47
C GLU A 37 -7.47 5.43 -3.07
N ARG A 38 -8.48 5.33 -2.19
CA ARG A 38 -8.34 5.78 -0.79
C ARG A 38 -7.32 4.99 0.03
N ASN A 39 -7.14 3.69 -0.23
CA ASN A 39 -6.09 2.89 0.39
C ASN A 39 -4.69 3.23 -0.17
N ALA A 40 -4.60 3.68 -1.43
CA ALA A 40 -3.37 4.20 -2.02
C ALA A 40 -3.05 5.63 -1.54
N THR A 41 -4.05 6.41 -1.10
CA THR A 41 -3.88 7.82 -0.71
C THR A 41 -3.87 8.07 0.82
N ALA A 42 -4.35 7.16 1.67
CA ALA A 42 -4.26 7.31 3.13
C ALA A 42 -2.96 6.65 3.66
N SER A 43 -2.01 7.30 4.33
CA SER A 43 -1.95 8.65 4.91
C SER A 43 -0.48 8.90 5.26
N GLU A 44 0.13 9.97 4.75
CA GLU A 44 1.36 10.48 5.37
C GLU A 44 0.99 10.97 6.78
N LYS A 45 1.27 10.14 7.79
CA LYS A 45 1.23 10.58 9.17
C LYS A 45 2.28 11.68 9.33
N LEU A 46 1.84 12.94 9.35
CA LEU A 46 2.66 14.01 9.92
C LEU A 46 2.93 13.65 11.38
N TYR A 47 4.13 13.15 11.66
CA TYR A 47 4.56 12.86 13.02
C TYR A 47 4.81 14.19 13.71
N ALA A 48 4.05 14.51 14.76
CA ALA A 48 4.30 15.71 15.54
C ALA A 48 5.70 15.63 16.15
N PRO A 49 6.54 16.68 16.04
CA PRO A 49 7.87 16.67 16.63
C PRO A 49 7.76 16.44 18.15
N ARG A 50 8.66 15.62 18.70
CA ARG A 50 8.71 15.38 20.15
C ARG A 50 9.02 16.69 20.86
N GLY A 51 8.30 16.98 21.94
CA GLY A 51 8.45 18.22 22.71
C GLY A 51 9.86 18.40 23.27
N TYR A 52 10.26 19.65 23.45
CA TYR A 52 11.53 20.02 24.06
C TYR A 52 11.46 19.87 25.58
N VAL A 53 12.45 19.20 26.19
CA VAL A 53 12.57 19.07 27.65
C VAL A 53 13.69 19.98 28.13
N TYR A 54 13.37 20.85 29.08
CA TYR A 54 14.28 21.82 29.67
C TYR A 54 14.56 21.45 31.14
N ASP A 55 15.77 21.73 31.62
CA ASP A 55 16.10 21.67 33.05
C ASP A 55 15.41 22.82 33.82
N ARG A 56 15.43 22.78 35.16
CA ARG A 56 14.92 23.81 36.07
C ARG A 56 15.53 25.20 35.86
N HIS A 57 16.66 25.26 35.17
CA HIS A 57 17.38 26.49 34.80
C HIS A 57 17.05 26.98 33.37
N GLY A 58 16.12 26.31 32.66
CA GLY A 58 15.71 26.68 31.30
C GLY A 58 16.66 26.19 30.20
N GLU A 59 17.65 25.35 30.53
CA GLU A 59 18.59 24.78 29.56
C GLU A 59 17.98 23.58 28.85
N LEU A 60 18.08 23.54 27.50
CA LEU A 60 17.51 22.47 26.68
C LEU A 60 18.31 21.17 26.84
N MET A 61 17.69 20.12 27.41
CA MET A 61 18.35 18.83 27.62
C MET A 61 18.00 17.80 26.53
N ILE A 62 16.75 17.76 26.06
CA ILE A 62 16.29 16.80 25.05
C ILE A 62 15.42 17.53 24.02
N GLY A 63 15.79 17.43 22.75
CA GLY A 63 15.02 17.95 21.62
C GLY A 63 15.17 17.05 20.40
N ASN A 64 14.19 17.11 19.48
CA ASN A 64 14.31 16.45 18.18
C ASN A 64 15.07 17.36 17.21
N SER A 65 16.14 16.84 16.60
CA SER A 65 16.79 17.46 15.43
C SER A 65 16.41 16.64 14.20
N PRO A 66 15.89 17.25 13.12
CA PRO A 66 15.52 16.52 11.92
C PRO A 66 16.77 15.91 11.27
N ALA A 67 16.86 14.58 11.26
CA ALA A 67 17.84 13.86 10.47
C ALA A 67 17.18 13.47 9.14
N TYR A 68 17.75 13.93 8.03
CA TYR A 68 17.29 13.58 6.69
C TYR A 68 18.11 12.39 6.20
N ASP A 69 17.44 11.28 5.93
CA ASP A 69 18.04 10.12 5.27
C ASP A 69 17.51 10.04 3.84
N LEU A 70 18.40 10.08 2.86
CA LEU A 70 18.06 10.05 1.44
C LEU A 70 18.21 8.61 0.95
N MET A 71 17.09 7.88 0.94
CA MET A 71 17.07 6.53 0.42
C MET A 71 16.76 6.54 -1.08
N VAL A 72 17.71 6.06 -1.87
CA VAL A 72 17.58 6.00 -3.33
C VAL A 72 17.70 4.56 -3.77
N SER A 73 16.75 4.09 -4.58
CA SER A 73 16.83 2.78 -5.21
C SER A 73 17.76 2.88 -6.43
N PRO A 74 18.92 2.18 -6.44
CA PRO A 74 19.87 2.23 -7.56
C PRO A 74 19.25 1.83 -8.91
N TYR A 75 18.16 1.05 -8.88
CA TYR A 75 17.46 0.58 -10.09
C TYR A 75 16.75 1.71 -10.86
N LEU A 76 16.39 2.80 -10.20
CA LEU A 76 15.74 3.95 -10.84
C LEU A 76 16.73 4.98 -11.42
N ILE A 77 18.04 4.75 -11.32
CA ILE A 77 19.08 5.65 -11.82
C ILE A 77 19.84 4.98 -12.96
N SER A 78 19.80 5.59 -14.15
CA SER A 78 20.39 5.05 -15.37
C SER A 78 21.91 5.27 -15.49
N ASP A 79 22.48 6.22 -14.75
CA ASP A 79 23.87 6.66 -14.90
C ASP A 79 24.59 6.76 -13.55
N LEU A 80 24.45 5.70 -12.74
CA LEU A 80 25.10 5.62 -11.43
C LEU A 80 26.58 5.26 -11.62
N ASP A 81 27.46 6.27 -11.53
CA ASP A 81 28.90 6.05 -11.48
C ASP A 81 29.21 5.10 -10.30
N THR A 82 29.75 3.92 -10.59
CA THR A 82 29.90 2.83 -9.59
C THR A 82 31.23 2.93 -8.83
N ASP A 83 32.10 3.88 -9.17
CA ASP A 83 33.42 3.99 -8.55
C ASP A 83 33.39 4.54 -7.12
N TRP A 84 32.36 5.31 -6.75
CA TRP A 84 32.20 5.79 -5.38
C TRP A 84 31.78 4.69 -4.39
N LEU A 85 31.04 3.67 -4.86
CA LEU A 85 30.56 2.55 -4.02
C LEU A 85 31.69 1.64 -3.53
N LYS A 86 32.85 1.65 -4.18
CA LYS A 86 34.01 0.82 -3.83
C LYS A 86 34.84 1.37 -2.67
N ARG A 87 34.61 2.63 -2.24
CA ARG A 87 35.41 3.33 -1.23
C ARG A 87 34.90 3.20 0.21
N THR A 88 33.71 2.65 0.42
CA THR A 88 33.06 2.61 1.75
C THR A 88 33.33 1.31 2.52
N HIS A 89 34.54 0.75 2.39
CA HIS A 89 34.94 -0.47 3.11
C HIS A 89 36.24 -0.31 3.89
#